data_AF-A0A059XS64-F1
#
_entry.id   AF-A0A059XS64-F1
#
_cell.length_a   1.000
_cell.length_b   1.000
_cell.length_c   1.000
_cell.angle_alpha   90.00
_cell.angle_beta   90.00
_cell.angle_gamma   90.00
#
_symmetry.space_group_name_H-M   'P 1'
#
loop_
_entity.id
_entity.type
_entity.pdbx_description
1 polymer ?
#
loop_
_entity_poly.entity_id
_entity_poly.type
_entity_poly.pdbx_seq_one_letter_code
_entity_poly.pdbx_strand_id
1 'polypeptide(L)'
;MKIWEYDFNDEIKYFKENNSLDEKKHKMNLKKAEFFTLICLVIWMGNAILHWFFSYNTLITGIVLALFIILSTISFIYAFSLWFVSLSYWKTFKNLSINNEKKSKKWYKFYKISSFDWTSFKTLSK
;
A
#
# COMPACT_ATOMS: atom_id res chain seq x y z
N MET A 1 -17.38 0.53 -19.02
CA MET A 1 -15.97 0.75 -18.63
C MET A 1 -15.87 0.64 -17.11
N LYS A 2 -14.84 0.00 -16.56
CA LYS A 2 -14.66 0.00 -15.10
C LYS A 2 -14.02 1.32 -14.64
N ILE A 3 -14.30 1.77 -13.43
CA ILE A 3 -13.79 3.05 -12.90
C ILE A 3 -12.26 3.11 -12.96
N TRP A 4 -11.56 2.03 -12.60
CA TRP A 4 -10.10 1.99 -12.70
C TRP A 4 -9.56 2.14 -14.14
N GLU A 5 -10.33 1.74 -15.16
CA GLU A 5 -9.94 1.92 -16.57
C GLU A 5 -10.14 3.36 -17.02
N TYR A 6 -11.18 4.02 -16.50
CA TYR A 6 -11.39 5.45 -16.69
C TYR A 6 -10.23 6.25 -16.09
N ASP A 7 -9.94 6.02 -14.81
CA ASP A 7 -8.85 6.69 -14.09
C ASP A 7 -7.50 6.50 -14.79
N PHE A 8 -7.25 5.30 -15.32
CA PHE A 8 -6.03 5.01 -16.05
C PHE A 8 -5.90 5.84 -17.33
N ASN A 9 -6.97 5.92 -18.12
CA ASN A 9 -6.97 6.70 -19.36
C ASN A 9 -6.77 8.19 -19.08
N ASP A 10 -7.36 8.70 -18.00
CA ASP A 10 -7.19 10.08 -17.55
C ASP A 10 -5.75 10.35 -17.09
N GLU A 11 -5.16 9.46 -16.28
CA GLU A 11 -3.76 9.56 -15.86
C GLU A 11 -2.78 9.47 -17.05
N ILE A 12 -3.06 8.62 -18.05
CA ILE A 12 -2.24 8.56 -19.27
C ILE A 12 -2.30 9.87 -20.05
N LYS A 13 -3.50 10.42 -20.23
CA LYS A 13 -3.68 11.67 -20.98
C LYS A 13 -2.90 12.80 -20.32
N TYR A 14 -3.03 12.92 -19.00
CA TYR A 14 -2.27 13.87 -18.20
C TYR A 14 -0.75 13.65 -18.30
N PHE A 15 -0.30 12.39 -18.27
CA PHE A 15 1.13 12.04 -18.40
C PHE A 15 1.69 12.40 -19.78
N LYS A 16 0.94 12.15 -20.86
CA LYS A 16 1.34 12.48 -22.24
C LYS A 16 1.36 13.99 -22.48
N GLU A 17 0.45 14.75 -21.86
CA GLU A 17 0.36 16.21 -21.99
C GLU A 17 1.43 16.94 -21.17
N ASN A 18 1.72 16.50 -19.95
CA ASN A 18 2.65 17.21 -19.05
C ASN A 18 4.07 16.62 -19.02
N ASN A 19 4.28 15.43 -19.60
CA ASN A 19 5.55 14.70 -19.65
C ASN A 19 6.26 14.51 -18.29
N SER A 20 5.56 14.78 -17.20
CA SER A 20 6.05 14.63 -15.84
C SER A 20 5.50 13.33 -15.28
N LEU A 21 6.39 12.42 -14.88
CA LEU A 21 6.08 11.48 -13.82
C LEU A 21 5.40 12.28 -12.71
N ASP A 22 4.25 11.82 -12.22
CA ASP A 22 3.64 12.40 -11.03
C ASP A 22 4.48 12.00 -9.80
N GLU A 23 5.72 12.50 -9.79
CA GLU A 23 6.73 12.29 -8.76
C GLU A 23 6.18 12.70 -7.40
N LYS A 24 5.27 13.69 -7.38
CA LYS A 24 4.58 14.13 -6.17
C LYS A 24 3.72 13.01 -5.61
N LYS A 25 2.85 12.38 -6.42
CA LYS A 25 1.99 11.28 -5.96
C LYS A 25 2.79 10.03 -5.59
N HIS A 26 3.83 9.69 -6.35
CA HIS A 26 4.73 8.60 -5.99
C HIS A 26 5.46 8.87 -4.66
N LYS A 27 6.06 10.06 -4.50
CA LYS A 27 6.77 10.48 -3.28
C LYS A 27 5.84 10.52 -2.07
N MET A 28 4.58 10.93 -2.26
CA MET A 28 3.57 10.88 -1.20
C MET A 28 3.27 9.44 -0.76
N ASN A 29 3.08 8.52 -1.72
CA ASN A 29 2.84 7.11 -1.41
C ASN A 29 4.04 6.47 -0.70
N LEU A 30 5.27 6.81 -1.11
CA LEU A 30 6.49 6.34 -0.48
C LEU A 30 6.60 6.83 0.97
N LYS A 31 6.45 8.14 1.20
CA LYS A 31 6.48 8.72 2.55
C LYS A 31 5.42 8.12 3.47
N LYS A 32 4.23 7.82 2.93
CA LYS A 32 3.18 7.13 3.69
C LYS A 32 3.63 5.73 4.10
N ALA A 33 4.22 4.96 3.18
CA ALA A 33 4.75 3.63 3.48
C ALA A 33 5.88 3.66 4.53
N GLU A 34 6.80 4.61 4.41
CA GLU A 34 7.89 4.85 5.39
C GLU A 34 7.33 5.17 6.78
N PHE A 35 6.38 6.11 6.86
CA PHE A 35 5.75 6.50 8.11
C PHE A 35 5.06 5.31 8.82
N PHE A 36 4.28 4.51 8.10
CA PHE A 36 3.63 3.34 8.70
C PHE A 36 4.61 2.23 9.05
N THR A 37 5.73 2.12 8.33
CA THR A 37 6.82 1.20 8.68
C THR A 37 7.46 1.61 10.01
N LEU A 38 7.70 2.90 10.23
CA LEU A 38 8.19 3.42 11.52
C LEU A 38 7.22 3.12 12.66
N ILE A 39 5.91 3.30 12.44
CA ILE A 39 4.88 2.91 13.43
C ILE A 39 4.98 1.42 13.75
N CYS A 40 5.12 0.56 12.75
CA CYS A 40 5.26 -0.89 12.95
C CYS A 40 6.51 -1.24 13.77
N LEU A 41 7.64 -0.55 13.53
CA LEU A 41 8.86 -0.75 14.32
C LEU A 41 8.66 -0.35 15.78
N VAL A 42 7.95 0.75 16.05
CA VAL A 42 7.61 1.17 17.43
C VAL A 42 6.73 0.13 18.12
N ILE A 43 5.70 -0.39 17.43
CA ILE A 43 4.84 -1.45 17.97
C ILE A 43 5.65 -2.72 18.25
N TRP A 44 6.56 -3.09 17.34
CA TRP A 44 7.41 -4.27 17.49
C TRP A 44 8.38 -4.15 18.66
N MET A 45 8.99 -2.97 18.85
CA MET A 45 9.80 -2.67 20.03
C MET A 45 8.97 -2.74 21.32
N GLY A 46 7.75 -2.21 21.31
CA GLY A 46 6.81 -2.34 22.44
C GLY A 46 6.52 -3.79 22.78
N ASN A 47 6.30 -4.64 21.78
CA ASN A 47 6.11 -6.07 21.97
C ASN A 47 7.34 -6.76 22.55
N ALA A 48 8.54 -6.43 22.06
CA ALA A 48 9.78 -7.00 22.58
C ALA A 48 10.00 -6.64 24.06
N ILE A 49 9.69 -5.39 24.45
CA ILE A 49 9.73 -4.92 25.84
C ILE A 49 8.72 -5.70 26.69
N LEU A 50 7.48 -5.84 26.21
CA LEU A 50 6.44 -6.61 26.92
C LEU A 50 6.87 -8.06 27.13
N HIS A 51 7.45 -8.71 26.12
CA HIS A 51 7.97 -10.08 26.27
C HIS A 51 9.13 -10.18 27.27
N TRP A 52 9.95 -9.13 27.39
CA TRP A 52 11.05 -9.11 28.35
C TRP A 52 10.57 -8.99 29.80
N PHE A 53 9.57 -8.14 30.05
CA PHE A 53 9.09 -7.86 31.41
C PHE A 53 7.99 -8.80 31.90
N PHE A 54 7.18 -9.38 31.00
CA PHE A 54 6.06 -10.25 31.37
C PHE A 54 6.41 -11.72 31.14
N SER A 55 6.52 -12.50 32.22
CA SER A 55 6.57 -13.96 32.16
C SER A 55 5.20 -14.53 31.74
N TYR A 56 5.16 -15.57 30.91
CA TYR A 56 3.95 -16.31 30.51
C TYR A 56 3.31 -17.14 31.64
N ASN A 57 3.49 -16.73 32.89
CA ASN A 57 3.13 -17.53 34.06
C ASN A 57 1.62 -17.49 34.35
N THR A 58 0.86 -16.58 33.72
CA THR A 58 -0.60 -16.53 33.86
C THR A 58 -1.31 -16.55 32.51
N LEU A 59 -2.52 -17.13 32.50
CA LEU A 59 -3.36 -17.22 31.31
C LEU A 59 -3.69 -15.82 30.75
N ILE A 60 -3.91 -14.84 31.63
CA ILE A 60 -4.17 -13.43 31.27
C ILE A 60 -2.98 -12.82 30.54
N THR A 61 -1.75 -12.98 31.06
CA THR A 61 -0.54 -12.48 30.39
C THR A 61 -0.34 -13.12 29.02
N GLY A 62 -0.67 -14.40 28.86
CA GLY A 62 -0.62 -15.09 27.58
C GLY A 62 -1.58 -14.50 26.54
N ILE A 63 -2.84 -14.23 26.94
CA ILE A 63 -3.84 -13.60 26.05
C ILE A 63 -3.40 -12.19 25.62
N VAL A 64 -2.92 -11.37 26.57
CA VAL A 64 -2.46 -10.01 26.27
C VAL A 64 -1.33 -10.04 25.24
N LEU A 65 -0.31 -10.87 25.45
CA LEU A 65 0.81 -11.01 24.52
C LEU A 65 0.35 -11.51 23.13
N ALA A 66 -0.58 -12.47 23.08
CA ALA A 66 -1.13 -12.95 21.81
C ALA A 66 -1.85 -11.85 21.02
N LEU A 67 -2.66 -11.01 21.69
CA LEU A 67 -3.33 -9.87 21.05
C LEU A 67 -2.33 -8.86 20.50
N PHE A 68 -1.26 -8.57 21.25
CA PHE A 68 -0.18 -7.68 20.80
C PHE A 68 0.58 -8.23 19.58
N ILE A 69 0.81 -9.54 19.51
CA ILE A 69 1.40 -10.20 18.34
C ILE A 69 0.47 -10.08 17.12
N ILE A 70 -0.83 -10.33 17.30
CA ILE A 70 -1.82 -10.20 16.21
C ILE A 70 -1.85 -8.75 15.70
N LEU A 71 -1.91 -7.77 16.60
CA LEU A 71 -1.92 -6.35 16.25
C LEU A 71 -0.65 -5.93 15.49
N SER A 72 0.51 -6.38 15.96
CA SER A 72 1.79 -6.15 15.26
C SER A 72 1.76 -6.76 13.86
N THR A 73 1.28 -8.00 13.73
CA THR A 73 1.21 -8.71 12.45
C THR A 73 0.32 -7.97 11.45
N ILE A 74 -0.88 -7.54 11.89
CA ILE A 74 -1.81 -6.75 11.06
C ILE A 74 -1.17 -5.44 10.62
N SER A 75 -0.46 -4.75 11.53
CA SER A 75 0.23 -3.50 11.24
C SER A 75 1.30 -3.69 10.16
N PHE A 76 2.12 -4.74 10.26
CA PHE A 76 3.11 -5.07 9.23
C PHE A 76 2.50 -5.42 7.88
N ILE A 77 1.39 -6.18 7.85
CA ILE A 77 0.66 -6.48 6.62
C ILE A 77 0.18 -5.17 5.96
N TYR A 78 -0.34 -4.24 6.76
CA TYR A 78 -0.78 -2.94 6.25
C TYR A 78 0.39 -2.11 5.70
N ALA A 79 1.49 -1.98 6.44
CA ALA A 79 2.69 -1.28 5.97
C ALA A 79 3.24 -1.90 4.66
N PHE A 80 3.28 -3.23 4.58
CA PHE A 80 3.68 -3.95 3.37
C PHE A 80 2.75 -3.67 2.18
N SER A 81 1.43 -3.57 2.43
CA SER A 81 0.47 -3.20 1.38
C SER A 81 0.75 -1.80 0.81
N LEU A 82 1.11 -0.83 1.67
CA LEU A 82 1.48 0.52 1.25
C LEU A 82 2.75 0.55 0.41
N TRP A 83 3.75 -0.25 0.76
CA TRP A 83 4.94 -0.46 -0.10
C TRP A 83 4.55 -1.02 -1.47
N PHE A 84 3.64 -1.98 -1.50
CA PHE A 84 3.15 -2.57 -2.74
C PHE A 84 2.39 -1.56 -3.61
N VAL A 85 1.60 -0.68 -3.00
CA VAL A 85 0.93 0.46 -3.67
C VAL A 85 1.96 1.37 -4.31
N SER A 86 2.99 1.80 -3.56
CA SER A 86 4.04 2.68 -4.05
C SER A 86 4.81 2.08 -5.23
N LEU A 87 5.21 0.81 -5.10
CA LEU A 87 5.92 0.06 -6.14
C LEU A 87 5.09 -0.16 -7.39
N SER A 88 3.82 -0.52 -7.23
CA SER A 88 2.90 -0.74 -8.36
C SER A 88 2.65 0.56 -9.12
N TYR A 89 2.46 1.67 -8.40
CA TYR A 89 2.32 2.99 -9.00
C TYR A 89 3.56 3.37 -9.80
N TRP A 90 4.76 3.24 -9.23
CA TRP A 90 6.02 3.51 -9.94
C TRP A 90 6.19 2.66 -11.20
N LYS A 91 5.88 1.35 -11.11
CA LYS A 91 5.96 0.45 -12.27
C LYS A 91 4.97 0.83 -13.37
N THR A 92 3.80 1.39 -13.05
CA THR A 92 2.86 1.92 -14.06
C THR A 92 3.54 2.98 -14.92
N PHE A 93 4.13 4.01 -14.30
CA PHE A 93 4.78 5.10 -15.04
C PHE A 93 6.05 4.66 -15.77
N LYS A 94 6.85 3.79 -15.16
CA LYS A 94 8.05 3.25 -15.81
C LYS A 94 7.71 2.44 -17.07
N ASN A 95 6.57 1.77 -17.11
CA ASN A 95 6.12 1.08 -18.33
C ASN A 95 5.49 2.05 -19.34
N LEU A 96 4.82 3.11 -18.87
CA LEU A 96 4.29 4.18 -19.72
C LEU A 96 5.40 4.95 -20.44
N SER A 97 6.52 5.26 -19.77
CA SER A 97 7.65 5.96 -20.38
C SER A 97 8.34 5.16 -21.50
N ILE A 98 8.14 3.84 -21.54
CA ILE A 98 8.64 2.94 -22.59
C ILE A 98 7.51 2.58 -23.58
N ASN A 99 6.42 3.38 -23.61
CA ASN A 99 5.22 3.17 -24.44
C ASN A 99 4.58 1.76 -24.32
N ASN A 100 4.76 1.08 -23.18
CA ASN A 100 4.19 -0.23 -22.93
C ASN A 100 2.86 -0.13 -22.18
N GLU A 101 1.82 0.32 -22.89
CA GLU A 101 0.49 0.55 -22.31
C GLU A 101 -0.12 -0.72 -21.71
N LYS A 102 0.08 -1.89 -22.34
CA LYS A 102 -0.45 -3.17 -21.85
C LYS A 102 0.13 -3.55 -20.47
N LYS A 103 1.45 -3.44 -20.29
CA LYS A 103 2.08 -3.70 -18.98
C LYS A 103 1.72 -2.62 -17.97
N SER A 104 1.67 -1.36 -18.38
CA SER A 104 1.27 -0.24 -17.51
C SER A 104 -0.14 -0.45 -16.96
N LYS A 105 -1.11 -0.78 -17.81
CA LYS A 105 -2.51 -1.06 -17.40
C LYS A 105 -2.60 -2.19 -16.39
N LYS A 106 -1.76 -3.23 -16.53
CA LYS A 106 -1.70 -4.34 -15.57
C LYS A 106 -1.18 -3.89 -14.19
N TRP A 107 -0.11 -3.10 -14.15
CA TRP A 107 0.44 -2.55 -12.90
C TRP A 107 -0.50 -1.54 -12.25
N TYR A 108 -1.22 -0.73 -13.03
CA TYR A 108 -2.20 0.20 -12.51
C TYR A 108 -3.40 -0.52 -11.86
N LYS A 109 -3.85 -1.62 -12.46
CA LYS A 109 -4.84 -2.49 -11.83
C LYS A 109 -4.33 -3.03 -10.49
N PHE A 110 -3.07 -3.50 -10.42
CA PHE A 110 -2.49 -3.95 -9.15
C PHE A 110 -2.39 -2.83 -8.12
N TYR A 111 -2.05 -1.60 -8.54
CA TYR A 111 -2.07 -0.41 -7.69
C TYR A 111 -3.45 -0.20 -7.05
N LYS A 112 -4.53 -0.24 -7.85
CA LYS A 112 -5.92 -0.08 -7.36
C LYS A 112 -6.38 -1.22 -6.43
N ILE A 113 -5.97 -2.46 -6.71
CA ILE A 113 -6.21 -3.59 -5.80
C ILE A 113 -5.50 -3.36 -4.48
N SER A 114 -4.21 -3.01 -4.53
CA SER A 114 -3.36 -2.86 -3.34
C SER A 114 -3.74 -1.64 -2.51
N SER A 115 -4.37 -0.63 -3.11
CA SER A 115 -4.92 0.53 -2.39
C SER A 115 -6.27 0.24 -1.72
N PHE A 116 -6.78 -0.99 -1.82
CA PHE A 116 -8.10 -1.39 -1.31
C PHE A 116 -9.26 -0.52 -1.81
N ASP A 117 -9.12 0.04 -3.01
CA ASP A 117 -10.16 0.87 -3.64
C ASP A 117 -11.17 -0.05 -4.35
N TRP A 118 -12.07 -0.68 -3.58
CA TRP A 118 -13.08 -1.60 -4.12
C TRP A 118 -14.07 -0.92 -5.05
N THR A 119 -14.30 0.38 -4.86
CA THR A 119 -15.12 1.21 -5.74
C THR A 119 -14.57 1.24 -7.16
N SER A 120 -13.26 1.22 -7.34
CA SER A 120 -12.62 1.23 -8.66
C SER A 120 -12.98 0.04 -9.56
N PHE A 121 -13.46 -1.09 -9.00
CA PHE A 121 -13.90 -2.27 -9.76
C PHE A 121 -15.36 -2.23 -10.19
N LYS A 122 -16.15 -1.28 -9.68
CA LYS A 122 -17.53 -1.08 -10.12
C LYS A 122 -17.54 -0.57 -11.56
N THR A 123 -18.61 -0.92 -12.26
CA THR A 123 -18.88 -0.43 -13.62
C THR A 123 -19.37 1.01 -13.51
N LEU A 124 -18.87 1.92 -14.36
CA LEU A 124 -19.49 3.23 -14.53
C LEU A 124 -20.92 3.03 -15.06
N SER A 125 -21.92 3.41 -14.26
CA SER A 125 -23.29 3.58 -14.77
C SER A 125 -23.30 4.83 -15.64
N LYS A 126 -23.84 4.70 -16.86
CA LYS A 126 -24.12 5.84 -17.74
C LYS A 126 -25.14 6.77 -17.11
#